data_AF-A0A6V7IAV8-F1
#
_entry.id   AF-A0A6V7IAV8-F1
#
_cell.length_a   1.000
_cell.length_b   1.000
_cell.length_c   1.000
_cell.angle_alpha   90.00
_cell.angle_beta   90.00
_cell.angle_gamma   90.00
#
_symmetry.space_group_name_H-M   'P 1'
#
loop_
_entity.id
_entity.type
_entity.pdbx_description
1 polymer ?
#
loop_
_entity_poly.entity_id
_entity_poly.type
_entity_poly.pdbx_seq_one_letter_code
_entity_poly.pdbx_strand_id
1 'polypeptide(L)'
;PNFTKIIETCNLWRNYNDIQDSWASVESIIDYYGDNQDDIVPNAGPGHWNDPDMLIIGNFGLSYEQSKTQMAVWAIMAAPLFMSVDLRTIRPEYKAILQNRKIIAVDQDPLGIQGRRIYK
;
A
#
# COMPACT_ATOMS: atom_id res chain seq x y z
N PRO A 1 11.17 6.21 -14.35
CA PRO A 1 12.39 6.01 -13.54
C PRO A 1 13.29 4.93 -14.16
N ASN A 2 14.59 4.90 -13.84
CA ASN A 2 15.44 3.77 -14.22
C ASN A 2 15.28 2.64 -13.19
N PHE A 3 14.27 1.79 -13.36
CA PHE A 3 13.96 0.73 -12.39
C PHE A 3 15.06 -0.32 -12.29
N THR A 4 15.79 -0.61 -13.37
CA THR A 4 16.94 -1.53 -13.33
C THR A 4 17.95 -1.09 -12.27
N LYS A 5 18.31 0.20 -12.24
CA LYS A 5 19.27 0.69 -11.25
C LYS A 5 18.69 0.71 -9.84
N ILE A 6 17.42 1.08 -9.70
CA ILE A 6 16.74 1.15 -8.41
C ILE A 6 16.67 -0.25 -7.77
N ILE A 7 16.27 -1.28 -8.52
CA ILE A 7 16.17 -2.67 -8.06
C ILE A 7 17.52 -3.19 -7.53
N GLU A 8 18.64 -2.82 -8.16
CA GLU A 8 19.97 -3.23 -7.71
C GLU A 8 20.40 -2.61 -6.38
N THR A 9 19.85 -1.45 -6.01
CA THR A 9 20.37 -0.63 -4.90
C THR A 9 19.39 -0.36 -3.77
N CYS A 10 18.11 -0.68 -3.96
CA CYS A 10 17.04 -0.31 -3.03
C CYS A 10 16.12 -1.52 -2.77
N ASN A 11 15.76 -1.73 -1.50
CA ASN A 11 14.77 -2.76 -1.15
C ASN A 11 13.33 -2.32 -1.44
N LEU A 12 13.08 -1.02 -1.45
CA LEU A 12 11.82 -0.41 -1.83
C LEU A 12 12.07 1.03 -2.30
N TRP A 13 11.11 1.63 -3.01
CA TRP A 13 11.17 3.02 -3.44
C TRP A 13 9.80 3.67 -3.49
N ARG A 14 9.73 4.93 -3.06
CA ARG A 14 8.52 5.76 -3.18
C ARG A 14 8.36 6.21 -4.62
N ASN A 15 7.27 5.82 -5.29
CA ASN A 15 7.01 6.16 -6.69
C ASN A 15 6.28 7.49 -6.87
N TYR A 16 5.50 7.92 -5.87
CA TYR A 16 4.53 9.01 -5.99
C TYR A 16 4.50 9.91 -4.75
N ASN A 17 3.56 10.86 -4.74
CA ASN A 17 3.38 11.87 -3.71
C ASN A 17 3.22 11.28 -2.29
N ASP A 18 3.53 12.12 -1.30
CA ASP A 18 3.33 11.78 0.12
C ASP A 18 1.85 11.62 0.44
N ILE A 19 1.53 10.55 1.16
CA ILE A 19 0.19 10.32 1.66
C ILE A 19 -0.17 11.36 2.71
N GLN A 20 -1.35 11.94 2.56
CA GLN A 20 -1.96 12.82 3.55
C GLN A 20 -3.12 12.10 4.22
N ASP A 21 -3.46 12.49 5.45
CA ASP A 21 -4.59 11.92 6.20
C ASP A 21 -5.94 12.37 5.62
N SER A 22 -6.26 11.85 4.42
CA SER A 22 -7.49 12.15 3.68
C SER A 22 -7.80 11.06 2.66
N TRP A 23 -9.09 10.86 2.39
CA TRP A 23 -9.51 9.92 1.34
C TRP A 23 -9.04 10.31 -0.05
N ALA A 24 -9.05 11.60 -0.38
CA ALA A 24 -8.58 12.10 -1.68
C ALA A 24 -7.11 11.74 -1.94
N SER A 25 -6.26 11.74 -0.90
CA SER A 25 -4.87 11.31 -1.02
C SER A 25 -4.77 9.82 -1.36
N VAL A 26 -5.54 8.98 -0.67
CA VAL A 26 -5.59 7.53 -0.91
C VAL A 26 -6.07 7.24 -2.34
N GLU A 27 -7.15 7.88 -2.79
CA GLU A 27 -7.66 7.74 -4.16
C GLU A 27 -6.61 8.15 -5.20
N SER A 28 -5.94 9.29 -5.01
CA SER A 28 -4.94 9.74 -5.99
C SER A 28 -3.75 8.79 -6.11
N ILE A 29 -3.33 8.16 -5.01
CA ILE A 29 -2.27 7.14 -5.01
C ILE A 29 -2.76 5.88 -5.74
N ILE A 30 -3.96 5.40 -5.41
CA ILE A 30 -4.55 4.21 -6.06
C ILE A 30 -4.69 4.45 -7.58
N ASP A 31 -5.19 5.61 -7.98
CA ASP A 31 -5.33 5.95 -9.40
C ASP A 31 -3.98 6.09 -10.09
N TYR A 32 -2.98 6.73 -9.48
CA TYR A 32 -1.64 6.79 -10.05
C TYR A 32 -1.06 5.39 -10.30
N TYR A 33 -1.12 4.51 -9.29
CA TYR A 33 -0.61 3.15 -9.42
C TYR A 33 -1.39 2.34 -10.46
N GLY A 34 -2.71 2.51 -10.52
CA GLY A 34 -3.58 1.83 -11.49
C GLY A 34 -3.45 2.35 -12.92
N ASP A 35 -3.23 3.65 -13.11
CA ASP A 35 -3.07 4.30 -14.41
C ASP A 35 -1.65 4.06 -14.99
N ASN A 36 -0.65 3.81 -14.14
CA ASN A 36 0.76 3.58 -14.54
C ASN A 36 1.22 2.12 -14.31
N GLN A 37 0.29 1.18 -14.14
CA GLN A 37 0.59 -0.20 -13.74
C GLN A 37 1.46 -0.98 -14.73
N ASP A 38 1.42 -0.63 -16.01
CA ASP A 38 2.22 -1.29 -17.06
C ASP A 38 3.73 -1.06 -16.87
N ASP A 39 4.10 0.09 -16.33
CA ASP A 39 5.49 0.41 -16.01
C ASP A 39 5.86 0.07 -14.56
N ILE A 40 4.92 0.14 -13.62
CA ILE A 40 5.22 0.00 -12.18
C ILE A 40 5.25 -1.46 -11.74
N VAL A 41 4.23 -2.24 -12.09
CA VAL A 41 4.01 -3.60 -11.57
C VAL A 41 5.14 -4.57 -11.91
N PRO A 42 5.71 -4.59 -13.14
CA PRO A 42 6.78 -5.55 -13.48
C PRO A 42 8.07 -5.40 -12.66
N ASN A 43 8.22 -4.28 -11.94
CA ASN A 43 9.43 -3.97 -11.19
C ASN A 43 9.35 -4.34 -9.71
N ALA A 44 8.18 -4.74 -9.19
CA ALA A 44 8.02 -5.25 -7.84
C ALA A 44 8.29 -6.75 -7.75
N GLY A 45 8.94 -7.18 -6.68
CA GLY A 45 9.18 -8.59 -6.38
C GLY A 45 10.02 -8.79 -5.12
N PRO A 46 10.30 -10.06 -4.74
CA PRO A 46 11.09 -10.38 -3.55
C PRO A 46 12.41 -9.60 -3.47
N GLY A 47 12.47 -8.67 -2.52
CA GLY A 47 13.66 -7.86 -2.24
C GLY A 47 13.67 -6.46 -2.86
N HIS A 48 12.65 -6.10 -3.66
CA HIS A 48 12.55 -4.81 -4.35
C HIS A 48 11.07 -4.42 -4.59
N TRP A 49 10.52 -3.50 -3.80
CA TRP A 49 9.08 -3.21 -3.77
C TRP A 49 8.73 -1.77 -4.15
N ASN A 50 7.59 -1.58 -4.82
CA ASN A 50 7.03 -0.24 -4.97
C ASN A 50 6.40 0.20 -3.63
N ASP A 51 6.62 1.45 -3.25
CA ASP A 51 6.12 2.03 -2.00
C ASP A 51 5.06 3.11 -2.28
N PRO A 52 3.76 2.80 -2.10
CA PRO A 52 2.67 3.76 -2.19
C PRO A 52 2.50 4.62 -0.93
N ASP A 53 3.49 4.61 -0.03
CA ASP A 53 3.54 5.31 1.25
C ASP A 53 2.72 4.64 2.37
N MET A 54 2.78 5.21 3.56
CA MET A 54 2.30 4.63 4.82
C MET A 54 0.79 4.31 4.87
N LEU A 55 0.43 3.36 5.74
CA LEU A 55 -0.95 3.16 6.19
C LEU A 55 -1.34 4.25 7.20
N ILE A 56 -2.46 4.93 6.95
CA ILE A 56 -3.02 6.00 7.81
C ILE A 56 -4.26 5.53 8.60
N ILE A 57 -4.48 4.22 8.63
CA ILE A 57 -5.61 3.56 9.29
C ILE A 57 -5.59 3.83 10.80
N GLY A 58 -6.69 4.37 11.32
CA GLY A 58 -6.85 4.70 12.73
C GLY A 58 -6.47 6.14 13.10
N ASN A 59 -6.06 6.96 12.13
CA ASN A 59 -5.97 8.43 12.29
C ASN A 59 -7.35 9.09 12.12
N PHE A 60 -7.42 10.27 11.51
CA PHE A 60 -8.58 11.16 11.55
C PHE A 60 -9.31 11.26 10.21
N GLY A 61 -8.60 11.10 9.09
CA GLY A 61 -9.09 11.42 7.75
C GLY A 61 -9.80 10.30 7.01
N LEU A 62 -9.76 9.06 7.52
CA LEU A 62 -10.42 7.91 6.91
C LEU A 62 -11.61 7.41 7.74
N SER A 63 -12.75 7.22 7.08
CA SER A 63 -13.84 6.41 7.63
C SER A 63 -13.41 4.95 7.80
N TYR A 64 -14.23 4.18 8.54
CA TYR A 64 -14.01 2.74 8.71
C TYR A 64 -13.96 2.00 7.37
N GLU A 65 -14.86 2.32 6.43
CA GLU A 65 -14.89 1.70 5.11
C GLU A 65 -13.66 2.06 4.28
N GLN A 66 -13.26 3.34 4.26
CA GLN A 66 -12.06 3.79 3.56
C GLN A 66 -10.78 3.18 4.13
N SER A 67 -10.73 2.95 5.45
CA SER A 67 -9.61 2.27 6.12
C SER A 67 -9.49 0.80 5.68
N LYS A 68 -10.62 0.09 5.53
CA LYS A 68 -10.62 -1.26 4.97
C LYS A 68 -10.14 -1.24 3.52
N THR A 69 -10.56 -0.25 2.74
CA THR A 69 -10.10 -0.10 1.35
C THR A 69 -8.61 0.11 1.27
N GLN A 70 -8.02 1.00 2.07
CA GLN A 70 -6.57 1.22 2.08
C GLN A 70 -5.82 -0.10 2.38
N MET A 71 -6.21 -0.81 3.44
CA MET A 71 -5.57 -2.08 3.80
C MET A 71 -5.65 -3.12 2.69
N ALA A 72 -6.83 -3.29 2.09
CA ALA A 72 -7.04 -4.28 1.03
C ALA A 72 -6.26 -3.94 -0.23
N VAL A 73 -6.24 -2.67 -0.65
CA VAL A 73 -5.57 -2.25 -1.88
C VAL A 73 -4.05 -2.27 -1.71
N TRP A 74 -3.51 -1.87 -0.55
CA TRP A 74 -2.07 -1.99 -0.27
C TRP A 74 -1.61 -3.46 -0.32
N ALA A 75 -2.40 -4.37 0.27
CA ALA A 75 -2.10 -5.81 0.20
C ALA A 75 -2.13 -6.35 -1.23
N ILE A 76 -3.11 -5.95 -2.05
CA ILE A 76 -3.15 -6.32 -3.48
C ILE A 76 -1.93 -5.77 -4.22
N MET A 77 -1.45 -4.58 -3.85
CA MET A 77 -0.27 -3.97 -4.46
C MET A 77 1.07 -4.56 -3.98
N ALA A 78 1.07 -5.54 -3.06
CA ALA A 78 2.27 -6.05 -2.41
C ALA A 78 3.13 -4.92 -1.80
N ALA A 79 2.45 -3.95 -1.17
CA ALA A 79 3.07 -2.74 -0.64
C ALA A 79 3.66 -2.96 0.77
N PRO A 80 4.67 -2.18 1.18
CA PRO A 80 5.08 -2.15 2.58
C PRO A 80 3.91 -1.75 3.50
N LEU A 81 3.61 -2.57 4.52
CA LEU A 81 2.58 -2.27 5.51
C LEU A 81 3.14 -1.45 6.70
N PHE A 82 3.73 -0.30 6.40
CA PHE A 82 4.22 0.62 7.45
C PHE A 82 3.08 1.47 8.01
N MET A 83 2.74 1.24 9.28
CA MET A 83 1.70 2.00 9.98
C MET A 83 2.25 3.33 10.50
N SER A 84 1.50 4.42 10.29
CA SER A 84 1.76 5.71 10.93
C SER A 84 0.53 6.16 11.72
N VAL A 85 0.38 5.63 12.93
CA VAL A 85 -0.76 5.85 13.83
C VAL A 85 -0.32 5.71 15.30
N ASP A 86 -1.00 6.39 16.22
CA ASP A 86 -0.73 6.24 17.66
C ASP A 86 -1.28 4.91 18.21
N LEU A 87 -0.39 3.94 18.39
CA LEU A 87 -0.73 2.59 18.87
C LEU A 87 -1.25 2.56 20.32
N ARG A 88 -1.03 3.62 21.11
CA ARG A 88 -1.49 3.70 22.51
C ARG A 88 -2.99 3.94 22.60
N THR A 89 -3.56 4.57 21.58
CA THR A 89 -4.93 5.11 21.58
C THR A 89 -5.78 4.63 20.40
N ILE A 90 -5.22 3.82 19.49
CA ILE A 90 -5.94 3.26 18.35
C ILE A 90 -7.22 2.52 18.77
N ARG A 91 -8.33 2.83 18.11
CA ARG A 91 -9.62 2.18 18.41
C ARG A 91 -9.61 0.70 17.98
N PRO A 92 -10.29 -0.20 18.71
CA PRO A 92 -10.27 -1.65 18.47
C PRO A 92 -10.61 -2.06 17.03
N GLU A 93 -11.54 -1.38 16.39
CA GLU A 93 -12.00 -1.65 15.03
C GLU A 93 -10.92 -1.37 13.97
N TYR A 94 -10.13 -0.31 14.12
CA TYR A 94 -9.02 -0.02 13.20
C TYR A 94 -7.83 -0.93 13.46
N LYS A 95 -7.58 -1.27 14.73
CA LYS A 95 -6.61 -2.30 15.09
C LYS A 95 -6.96 -3.65 14.46
N ALA A 96 -8.24 -4.01 14.43
CA ALA A 96 -8.70 -5.26 13.81
C ALA A 96 -8.46 -5.29 12.28
N ILE A 97 -8.56 -4.15 11.60
CA ILE A 97 -8.18 -4.03 10.17
C ILE A 97 -6.69 -4.33 10.00
N LEU A 98 -5.85 -3.63 10.75
CA LEU A 98 -4.38 -3.74 10.66
C LEU A 98 -3.85 -5.12 11.07
N GLN A 99 -4.56 -5.84 11.94
CA GLN A 99 -4.19 -7.18 12.42
C GLN A 99 -4.88 -8.32 11.67
N ASN A 100 -5.60 -8.03 10.57
CA ASN A 100 -6.33 -9.06 9.83
C ASN A 100 -5.35 -10.05 9.16
N ARG A 101 -5.22 -11.23 9.78
CA ARG A 101 -4.32 -12.31 9.33
C ARG A 101 -4.53 -12.72 7.88
N LYS A 102 -5.77 -12.69 7.37
CA LYS A 102 -6.06 -13.10 5.98
C LYS A 102 -5.56 -12.07 4.98
N ILE A 103 -5.69 -10.78 5.29
CA ILE A 103 -5.19 -9.71 4.42
C ILE A 103 -3.67 -9.63 4.48
N ILE A 104 -3.08 -9.77 5.67
CA ILE A 104 -1.62 -9.87 5.82
C ILE A 104 -1.07 -11.07 5.04
N ALA A 105 -1.78 -12.21 5.02
CA ALA A 105 -1.33 -13.37 4.25
C ALA A 105 -1.35 -13.14 2.72
N VAL A 106 -2.25 -12.29 2.22
CA VAL A 106 -2.26 -11.87 0.80
C VAL A 106 -1.06 -10.97 0.52
N ASP A 107 -0.82 -9.98 1.39
CA ASP A 107 0.32 -9.06 1.28
C ASP A 107 1.68 -9.77 1.35
N GLN A 108 1.80 -10.76 2.24
CA GLN A 108 3.02 -11.52 2.50
C GLN A 108 3.11 -12.81 1.66
N ASP A 109 2.37 -12.89 0.55
CA ASP A 109 2.49 -14.03 -0.36
C ASP A 109 3.93 -14.17 -0.87
N PRO A 110 4.57 -15.34 -0.75
CA PRO A 110 5.99 -15.51 -1.06
C PRO A 110 6.32 -15.35 -2.54
N LEU A 111 5.33 -15.40 -3.45
CA LEU A 111 5.58 -15.10 -4.86
C LEU A 111 5.85 -13.61 -5.07
N GLY A 112 5.34 -12.75 -4.19
CA GLY A 112 5.63 -11.31 -4.22
C GLY A 112 5.17 -10.62 -5.50
N ILE A 113 4.11 -11.13 -6.14
CA ILE A 113 3.61 -10.59 -7.41
C ILE A 113 2.60 -9.48 -7.10
N GLN A 114 2.99 -8.24 -7.37
CA GLN A 114 2.10 -7.08 -7.26
C GLN A 114 0.87 -7.25 -8.18
N GLY A 115 -0.31 -7.01 -7.62
CA GLY A 115 -1.59 -7.07 -8.33
C GLY A 115 -1.82 -5.92 -9.31
N ARG A 116 -2.88 -6.05 -10.12
CA ARG A 116 -3.25 -5.11 -11.19
C ARG A 116 -4.71 -4.71 -11.09
N ARG A 117 -5.04 -3.48 -11.52
CA ARG A 117 -6.42 -3.08 -11.78
C ARG A 117 -6.84 -3.64 -13.14
N ILE A 118 -7.76 -4.59 -13.13
CA ILE A 118 -8.24 -5.31 -14.33
C ILE A 118 -9.48 -4.71 -14.97
N TYR A 119 -10.21 -3.85 -14.25
CA TYR A 119 -11.40 -3.17 -14.72
C TYR A 119 -11.52 -1.79 -14.06
N LYS A 120 -12.09 -0.82 -14.78
CA LYS A 120 -12.40 0.53 -14.29
C LYS A 120 -13.82 0.89 -14.72
#